data_AF-A0AAU6UYQ0-F1
#
_entry.id   AF-A0AAU6UYQ0-F1
#
_cell.length_a   1.000
_cell.length_b   1.000
_cell.length_c   1.000
_cell.angle_alpha   90.00
_cell.angle_beta   90.00
_cell.angle_gamma   90.00
#
_symmetry.space_group_name_H-M   'P 1'
#
loop_
_entity.id
_entity.type
_entity.pdbx_description
1 polymer ?
#
loop_
_entity_poly.entity_id
_entity_poly.type
_entity_poly.pdbx_seq_one_letter_code
_entity_poly.pdbx_strand_id
1 'polypeptide(L)'
;MQDRFVNSLNQLPKALAEQLVPLLNDEFAGHLDAQQLCELAKASGLGDDELLLALLPIAAALANPPISEFYVGAIAKGKSGDIYMGANIELPGEALCHSVHAEQSAISHAWLSGESQVVDIIVNESPCGHCRQFMNELVAGQEIRIHLPKQPTAPLSHYLPYAFGPKDLNVTTPLLSKQQVNLALESSDPMVIEALDHASLSYAPYSKSHCAVVLETADGATFCGRYAENAAFNPSMMPMQMALSTLLRHNRSFSEIKRALLLESADGKISLVGASMDALHAVAPVELEHIVVSPEPN
;
A
#
# COMPACT_ATOMS: atom_id res chain seq x y z
N MET A 1 -15.23 -14.34 10.69
CA MET A 1 -14.20 -13.44 11.26
C MET A 1 -12.88 -14.15 11.13
N GLN A 2 -11.90 -13.48 10.57
CA GLN A 2 -10.57 -14.05 10.37
C GLN A 2 -9.84 -14.25 11.72
N ASP A 3 -9.25 -15.43 11.93
CA ASP A 3 -8.61 -15.80 13.20
C ASP A 3 -7.47 -14.85 13.61
N ARG A 4 -6.81 -14.20 12.64
CA ARG A 4 -5.69 -13.27 12.88
C ARG A 4 -6.05 -12.08 13.78
N PHE A 5 -7.33 -11.71 13.90
CA PHE A 5 -7.76 -10.57 14.71
C PHE A 5 -8.11 -10.92 16.16
N VAL A 6 -8.24 -12.21 16.51
CA VAL A 6 -8.72 -12.63 17.84
C VAL A 6 -7.86 -12.06 18.97
N ASN A 7 -6.53 -12.13 18.83
CA ASN A 7 -5.60 -11.62 19.83
C ASN A 7 -5.65 -10.09 19.95
N SER A 8 -5.81 -9.39 18.82
CA SER A 8 -5.89 -7.93 18.78
C SER A 8 -7.20 -7.43 19.41
N LEU A 9 -8.33 -8.08 19.13
CA LEU A 9 -9.64 -7.74 19.71
C LEU A 9 -9.65 -7.86 21.24
N ASN A 10 -8.95 -8.83 21.80
CA ASN A 10 -8.83 -9.02 23.25
C ASN A 10 -8.07 -7.88 23.95
N GLN A 11 -7.33 -7.05 23.20
CA GLN A 11 -6.60 -5.90 23.74
C GLN A 11 -7.39 -4.59 23.67
N LEU A 12 -8.53 -4.58 22.96
CA LEU A 12 -9.35 -3.38 22.79
C LEU A 12 -10.31 -3.18 23.96
N PRO A 13 -10.74 -1.93 24.23
CA PRO A 13 -11.88 -1.67 25.09
C PRO A 13 -13.09 -2.49 24.64
N LYS A 14 -13.79 -3.14 25.58
CA LYS A 14 -14.89 -4.06 25.28
C LYS A 14 -15.95 -3.46 24.35
N ALA A 15 -16.35 -2.21 24.58
CA ALA A 15 -17.34 -1.51 23.75
C ALA A 15 -16.87 -1.32 22.30
N LEU A 16 -15.58 -1.07 22.07
CA LEU A 16 -14.99 -0.97 20.74
C LEU A 16 -14.93 -2.36 20.08
N ALA A 17 -14.45 -3.37 20.81
CA ALA A 17 -14.31 -4.74 20.30
C ALA A 17 -15.66 -5.29 19.81
N GLU A 18 -16.72 -5.14 20.61
CA GLU A 18 -18.07 -5.64 20.29
C GLU A 18 -18.64 -5.04 18.99
N GLN A 19 -18.35 -3.77 18.71
CA GLN A 19 -18.79 -3.10 17.48
C GLN A 19 -17.88 -3.35 16.29
N LEU A 20 -16.60 -3.65 16.53
CA LEU A 20 -15.65 -3.95 15.47
C LEU A 20 -15.81 -5.37 14.93
N VAL A 21 -16.21 -6.33 15.79
CA VAL A 21 -16.40 -7.75 15.45
C VAL A 21 -17.19 -7.98 14.16
N PRO A 22 -18.36 -7.35 13.92
CA PRO A 22 -19.13 -7.55 12.69
C PRO A 22 -18.45 -7.02 11.43
N LEU A 23 -17.56 -6.02 11.57
CA LEU A 23 -16.84 -5.41 10.45
C LEU A 23 -15.64 -6.27 10.01
N LEU A 24 -15.05 -7.04 10.93
CA LEU A 24 -13.94 -7.96 10.67
C LEU A 24 -14.42 -9.31 10.12
N ASN A 25 -15.27 -9.27 9.10
CA ASN A 25 -15.76 -10.45 8.40
C ASN A 25 -14.65 -11.10 7.54
N ASP A 26 -14.99 -12.16 6.82
CA ASP A 26 -13.98 -12.93 6.07
C ASP A 26 -13.43 -12.16 4.86
N GLU A 27 -14.18 -11.17 4.36
CA GLU A 27 -13.80 -10.27 3.26
C GLU A 27 -13.04 -9.02 3.73
N PHE A 28 -12.91 -8.82 5.05
CA PHE A 28 -12.26 -7.63 5.59
C PHE A 28 -10.80 -7.56 5.14
N ALA A 29 -10.51 -6.48 4.40
CA ALA A 29 -9.20 -6.18 3.84
C ALA A 29 -8.63 -4.85 4.37
N GLY A 30 -8.91 -4.50 5.63
CA GLY A 30 -8.31 -3.33 6.27
C GLY A 30 -8.88 -1.99 5.84
N HIS A 31 -10.07 -1.93 5.22
CA HIS A 31 -10.76 -0.67 4.90
C HIS A 31 -11.93 -0.49 5.85
N LEU A 32 -12.07 0.72 6.41
CA LEU A 32 -13.27 1.16 7.09
C LEU A 32 -13.66 2.52 6.54
N ASP A 33 -14.92 2.66 6.17
CA ASP A 33 -15.43 3.93 5.67
C ASP A 33 -15.63 4.96 6.80
N ALA A 34 -15.76 6.23 6.42
CA ALA A 34 -15.95 7.33 7.37
C ALA A 34 -17.18 7.15 8.29
N GLN A 35 -18.25 6.49 7.82
CA GLN A 35 -19.46 6.26 8.60
C GLN A 35 -19.22 5.20 9.67
N GLN A 36 -18.64 4.06 9.29
CA GLN A 36 -18.24 2.98 10.19
C GLN A 36 -17.30 3.52 11.29
N LEU A 37 -16.33 4.35 10.92
CA LEU A 37 -15.42 4.98 11.89
C LEU A 37 -16.17 5.89 12.88
N CYS A 38 -17.14 6.68 12.40
CA CYS A 38 -17.98 7.52 13.24
C CYS A 38 -18.85 6.70 14.22
N GLU A 39 -19.38 5.57 13.78
CA GLU A 39 -20.15 4.64 14.61
C GLU A 39 -19.28 3.99 15.69
N LEU A 40 -18.07 3.56 15.35
CA LEU A 40 -17.08 3.04 16.31
C LEU A 40 -16.68 4.10 17.35
N ALA A 41 -16.48 5.35 16.94
CA ALA A 41 -16.18 6.46 17.86
C ALA A 41 -17.32 6.67 18.86
N LYS A 42 -18.57 6.75 18.37
CA LYS A 42 -19.76 6.93 19.21
C LYS A 42 -19.95 5.79 20.21
N ALA A 43 -19.77 4.55 19.77
CA ALA A 43 -20.00 3.39 20.61
C ALA A 43 -18.89 3.18 21.65
N SER A 44 -17.64 3.47 21.31
CA SER A 44 -16.51 3.37 22.22
C SER A 44 -16.39 4.55 23.19
N GLY A 45 -16.91 5.72 22.81
CA GLY A 45 -16.74 6.97 23.56
C GLY A 45 -15.33 7.55 23.49
N LEU A 46 -14.47 7.01 22.62
CA LEU A 46 -13.11 7.49 22.39
C LEU A 46 -13.10 8.73 21.51
N GLY A 47 -12.12 9.62 21.72
CA GLY A 47 -11.82 10.67 20.74
C GLY A 47 -11.27 10.09 19.44
N ASP A 48 -11.34 10.85 18.34
CA ASP A 48 -10.90 10.40 17.01
C ASP A 48 -9.46 9.84 17.00
N ASP A 49 -8.50 10.59 17.55
CA ASP A 49 -7.08 10.18 17.58
C ASP A 49 -6.88 8.94 18.47
N GLU A 50 -7.62 8.85 19.59
CA GLU A 50 -7.56 7.71 20.50
C GLU A 50 -8.12 6.44 19.84
N LEU A 51 -9.22 6.57 19.08
CA LEU A 51 -9.81 5.48 18.32
C LEU A 51 -8.83 4.97 17.25
N LEU A 52 -8.21 5.87 16.48
CA LEU A 52 -7.27 5.48 15.43
C LEU A 52 -6.05 4.76 16.01
N LEU A 53 -5.51 5.24 17.14
CA LEU A 53 -4.43 4.54 17.85
C LEU A 53 -4.89 3.18 18.40
N ALA A 54 -6.13 3.09 18.90
CA ALA A 54 -6.70 1.83 19.39
C ALA A 54 -6.88 0.79 18.26
N LEU A 55 -7.06 1.21 17.01
CA LEU A 55 -7.20 0.29 15.87
C LEU A 55 -5.86 -0.25 15.33
N LEU A 56 -4.70 0.29 15.75
CA LEU A 56 -3.39 -0.15 15.27
C LEU A 56 -3.11 -1.66 15.41
N PRO A 57 -3.49 -2.35 16.51
CA PRO A 57 -3.30 -3.80 16.62
C PRO A 57 -4.07 -4.60 15.57
N ILE A 58 -5.15 -4.06 15.02
CA ILE A 58 -5.92 -4.68 13.93
C ILE A 58 -5.15 -4.55 12.62
N ALA A 59 -4.56 -3.37 12.36
CA ALA A 59 -3.66 -3.19 11.22
C ALA A 59 -2.41 -4.08 11.32
N ALA A 60 -1.79 -4.16 12.50
CA ALA A 60 -0.59 -4.97 12.72
C ALA A 60 -0.83 -6.48 12.53
N ALA A 61 -2.07 -6.95 12.73
CA ALA A 61 -2.45 -8.34 12.46
C ALA A 61 -2.41 -8.71 10.96
N LEU A 62 -2.28 -7.72 10.07
CA LEU A 62 -2.10 -7.91 8.63
C LEU A 62 -0.63 -8.17 8.23
N ALA A 63 0.32 -8.02 9.17
CA ALA A 63 1.75 -8.11 8.88
C ALA A 63 2.19 -9.54 8.54
N ASN A 64 3.24 -9.64 7.71
CA ASN A 64 3.94 -10.88 7.42
C ASN A 64 5.47 -10.66 7.49
N PRO A 65 6.08 -10.61 8.70
CA PRO A 65 7.49 -10.29 8.89
C PRO A 65 8.31 -11.51 9.36
N PRO A 66 8.53 -12.54 8.53
CA PRO A 66 9.25 -13.75 8.92
C PRO A 66 10.75 -13.54 9.19
N ILE A 67 11.32 -12.36 8.91
CA ILE A 67 12.75 -12.09 9.14
C ILE A 67 12.95 -11.40 10.49
N SER A 68 12.21 -10.32 10.75
CA SER A 68 12.34 -9.52 11.97
C SER A 68 11.49 -10.04 13.13
N GLU A 69 10.43 -10.80 12.83
CA GLU A 69 9.37 -11.17 13.77
C GLU A 69 8.74 -9.93 14.46
N PHE A 70 8.84 -8.77 13.81
CA PHE A 70 8.38 -7.49 14.33
C PHE A 70 7.15 -7.00 13.56
N TYR A 71 5.98 -7.09 14.19
CA TYR A 71 4.69 -6.81 13.58
C TYR A 71 4.36 -5.31 13.66
N VAL A 72 4.40 -4.64 12.51
CA VAL A 72 4.14 -3.20 12.37
C VAL A 72 2.84 -2.99 11.61
N GLY A 73 1.93 -2.22 12.19
CA GLY A 73 0.69 -1.78 11.56
C GLY A 73 0.70 -0.29 11.31
N ALA A 74 0.10 0.14 10.21
CA ALA A 74 -0.13 1.54 9.90
C ALA A 74 -1.57 1.74 9.41
N ILE A 75 -2.11 2.92 9.65
CA ILE A 75 -3.41 3.36 9.15
C ILE A 75 -3.22 4.67 8.40
N ALA A 76 -3.63 4.71 7.15
CA ALA A 76 -3.72 5.94 6.36
C ALA A 76 -5.17 6.44 6.39
N LYS A 77 -5.37 7.66 6.89
CA LYS A 77 -6.67 8.35 6.81
C LYS A 77 -6.70 9.19 5.54
N GLY A 78 -7.65 8.87 4.67
CA GLY A 78 -7.89 9.61 3.45
C GLY A 78 -8.64 10.91 3.70
N LYS A 79 -8.61 11.82 2.72
CA LYS A 79 -9.39 13.06 2.75
C LYS A 79 -10.91 12.79 2.73
N SER A 80 -11.33 11.64 2.21
CA SER A 80 -12.73 11.21 2.28
C SER A 80 -13.23 11.01 3.72
N GLY A 81 -12.31 10.77 4.66
CA GLY A 81 -12.60 10.33 6.03
C GLY A 81 -12.44 8.82 6.23
N ASP A 82 -12.32 8.05 5.15
CA ASP A 82 -12.04 6.62 5.19
C ASP A 82 -10.64 6.33 5.74
N ILE A 83 -10.47 5.11 6.28
CA ILE A 83 -9.18 4.63 6.73
C ILE A 83 -8.76 3.35 6.02
N TYR A 84 -7.47 3.27 5.75
CA TYR A 84 -6.84 2.20 5.00
C TYR A 84 -5.68 1.63 5.82
N MET A 85 -5.85 0.40 6.29
CA MET A 85 -4.86 -0.32 7.08
C MET A 85 -3.84 -0.99 6.16
N GLY A 86 -2.59 -1.00 6.61
CA GLY A 86 -1.49 -1.70 5.99
C GLY A 86 -0.51 -2.21 7.05
N ALA A 87 0.37 -3.10 6.63
CA ALA A 87 1.32 -3.75 7.52
C ALA A 87 2.61 -4.15 6.81
N ASN A 88 3.67 -4.41 7.57
CA ASN A 88 4.97 -4.74 7.00
C ASN A 88 5.02 -6.17 6.44
N ILE A 89 5.79 -6.33 5.36
CA ILE A 89 6.01 -7.61 4.67
C ILE A 89 7.50 -7.77 4.41
N GLU A 90 8.01 -8.96 4.68
CA GLU A 90 9.40 -9.33 4.47
C GLU A 90 9.45 -10.63 3.68
N LEU A 91 10.37 -10.71 2.71
CA LEU A 91 10.53 -11.87 1.83
C LEU A 91 11.82 -12.63 2.20
N PRO A 92 11.73 -13.81 2.84
CA PRO A 92 12.90 -14.63 3.14
C PRO A 92 13.64 -15.06 1.86
N GLY A 93 14.97 -15.11 1.92
CA GLY A 93 15.81 -15.50 0.78
C GLY A 93 16.13 -14.36 -0.20
N GLU A 94 15.47 -13.21 -0.06
CA GLU A 94 15.64 -12.05 -0.94
C GLU A 94 16.39 -10.90 -0.29
N ALA A 95 16.83 -9.95 -1.12
CA ALA A 95 17.42 -8.70 -0.66
C ALA A 95 16.39 -7.81 0.07
N LEU A 96 16.83 -7.06 1.10
CA LEU A 96 15.96 -6.21 1.93
C LEU A 96 15.28 -5.07 1.15
N CYS A 97 15.70 -4.78 -0.09
CA CYS A 97 14.99 -3.84 -0.96
C CYS A 97 13.60 -4.33 -1.37
N HIS A 98 13.28 -5.60 -1.14
CA HIS A 98 11.94 -6.17 -1.36
C HIS A 98 10.99 -6.00 -0.17
N SER A 99 11.47 -5.51 0.97
CA SER A 99 10.62 -5.27 2.14
C SER A 99 9.59 -4.18 1.88
N VAL A 100 8.37 -4.40 2.36
CA VAL A 100 7.30 -3.39 2.37
C VAL A 100 7.10 -2.92 3.80
N HIS A 101 7.18 -1.62 4.01
CA HIS A 101 6.87 -1.02 5.30
C HIS A 101 5.36 -0.85 5.48
N ALA A 102 4.90 -0.84 6.73
CA ALA A 102 3.47 -0.70 7.03
C ALA A 102 2.88 0.60 6.46
N GLU A 103 3.62 1.71 6.53
CA GLU A 103 3.21 2.99 5.96
C GLU A 103 3.06 2.92 4.45
N GLN A 104 4.02 2.29 3.75
CA GLN A 104 3.93 2.08 2.30
C GLN A 104 2.71 1.23 1.95
N SER A 105 2.45 0.15 2.70
CA SER A 105 1.28 -0.71 2.52
C SER A 105 -0.03 0.06 2.70
N ALA A 106 -0.17 0.84 3.76
CA ALA A 106 -1.39 1.61 4.06
C ALA A 106 -1.65 2.71 3.02
N ILE A 107 -0.61 3.44 2.61
CA ILE A 107 -0.70 4.48 1.56
C ILE A 107 -1.03 3.86 0.21
N SER A 108 -0.41 2.73 -0.13
CA SER A 108 -0.68 2.02 -1.38
C SER A 108 -2.10 1.48 -1.42
N HIS A 109 -2.60 1.00 -0.27
CA HIS A 109 -4.00 0.61 -0.12
C HIS A 109 -4.93 1.80 -0.37
N ALA A 110 -4.71 2.95 0.29
CA ALA A 110 -5.50 4.15 0.04
C ALA A 110 -5.49 4.55 -1.45
N TRP A 111 -4.31 4.54 -2.08
CA TRP A 111 -4.15 4.89 -3.48
C TRP A 111 -4.91 3.96 -4.43
N LEU A 112 -4.80 2.65 -4.25
CA LEU A 112 -5.52 1.66 -5.06
C LEU A 112 -7.04 1.74 -4.86
N SER A 113 -7.48 2.17 -3.67
CA SER A 113 -8.90 2.44 -3.36
C SER A 113 -9.41 3.78 -3.92
N GLY A 114 -8.56 4.55 -4.62
CA GLY A 114 -8.94 5.79 -5.30
C GLY A 114 -8.84 7.05 -4.44
N GLU A 115 -8.14 7.00 -3.31
CA GLU A 115 -7.90 8.20 -2.52
C GLU A 115 -7.09 9.24 -3.29
N SER A 116 -7.46 10.50 -3.07
CA SER A 116 -6.81 11.64 -3.71
C SER A 116 -5.79 12.33 -2.80
N GLN A 117 -5.86 12.10 -1.50
CA GLN A 117 -4.97 12.68 -0.52
C GLN A 117 -5.05 11.89 0.79
N VAL A 118 -3.90 11.57 1.37
CA VAL A 118 -3.78 11.07 2.74
C VAL A 118 -3.54 12.28 3.65
N VAL A 119 -4.29 12.38 4.74
CA VAL A 119 -4.23 13.51 5.68
C VAL A 119 -3.57 13.15 7.00
N ASP A 120 -3.74 11.91 7.46
CA ASP A 120 -3.12 11.39 8.69
C ASP A 120 -2.52 10.00 8.44
N ILE A 121 -1.36 9.74 9.05
CA ILE A 121 -0.75 8.42 9.16
C ILE A 121 -0.62 8.09 10.64
N ILE A 122 -1.18 6.95 11.03
CA ILE A 122 -1.15 6.44 12.40
C ILE A 122 -0.28 5.19 12.40
N VAL A 123 0.73 5.16 13.26
CA VAL A 123 1.73 4.09 13.33
C VAL A 123 2.12 3.81 14.78
N ASN A 124 2.51 2.57 15.09
CA ASN A 124 2.93 2.19 16.43
C ASN A 124 4.35 2.70 16.78
N GLU A 125 5.22 2.82 15.79
CA GLU A 125 6.61 3.26 15.94
C GLU A 125 6.93 4.44 15.03
N SER A 126 7.93 5.24 15.42
CA SER A 126 8.34 6.41 14.63
C SER A 126 8.73 5.98 13.21
N PRO A 127 8.17 6.62 12.16
CA PRO A 127 8.45 6.21 10.79
C PRO A 127 9.94 6.34 10.50
N CYS A 128 10.53 5.33 9.85
CA CYS A 128 11.93 5.35 9.48
C CYS A 128 12.20 6.37 8.37
N GLY A 129 13.48 6.69 8.10
CA GLY A 129 13.86 7.65 7.05
C GLY A 129 13.30 7.30 5.66
N HIS A 130 13.24 6.00 5.33
CA HIS A 130 12.65 5.50 4.08
C HIS A 130 11.16 5.83 3.98
N CYS A 131 10.36 5.56 5.02
CA CYS A 131 8.94 5.90 5.03
C CYS A 131 8.68 7.41 5.03
N ARG A 132 9.50 8.18 5.75
CA ARG A 132 9.42 9.65 5.72
C ARG A 132 9.60 10.18 4.30
N GLN A 133 10.61 9.65 3.60
CA GLN A 133 10.89 10.04 2.22
C GLN A 133 9.80 9.57 1.24
N PHE A 134 9.24 8.37 1.45
CA PHE A 134 8.09 7.88 0.67
C PHE A 134 6.86 8.80 0.82
N MET A 135 6.53 9.19 2.05
CA MET A 135 5.40 10.10 2.31
C MET A 135 5.59 11.49 1.71
N ASN A 136 6.84 11.96 1.55
CA ASN A 136 7.13 13.26 0.93
C ASN A 136 6.82 13.31 -0.58
N GLU A 137 6.49 12.17 -1.19
CA GLU A 137 6.06 12.08 -2.58
C GLU A 137 4.58 12.44 -2.79
N LEU A 138 3.79 12.36 -1.71
CA LEU A 138 2.33 12.45 -1.76
C LEU A 138 1.83 13.88 -1.94
N VAL A 139 0.57 14.02 -2.38
CA VAL A 139 -0.17 15.28 -2.32
C VAL A 139 -0.09 15.85 -0.90
N ALA A 140 0.48 17.06 -0.79
CA ALA A 140 0.73 17.73 0.49
C ALA A 140 1.55 16.89 1.50
N GLY A 141 2.52 16.09 1.03
CA GLY A 141 3.28 15.13 1.86
C GLY A 141 3.84 15.72 3.16
N GLN A 142 4.47 16.91 3.12
CA GLN A 142 5.04 17.58 4.30
C GLN A 142 4.00 18.02 5.35
N GLU A 143 2.71 18.06 4.99
CA GLU A 143 1.58 18.45 5.85
C GLU A 143 0.88 17.24 6.49
N ILE A 144 1.17 16.01 6.03
CA ILE A 144 0.59 14.78 6.59
C ILE A 144 0.87 14.73 8.08
N ARG A 145 -0.19 14.54 8.87
CA ARG A 145 -0.12 14.45 10.33
C ARG A 145 0.27 13.04 10.73
N ILE A 146 1.36 12.91 11.49
CA ILE A 146 1.84 11.62 12.00
C ILE A 146 1.39 11.48 13.45
N HIS A 147 0.68 10.38 13.73
CA HIS A 147 0.21 10.01 15.06
C HIS A 147 1.02 8.84 15.59
N LEU A 148 1.55 9.01 16.79
CA LEU A 148 2.34 8.01 17.51
C LEU A 148 1.78 7.82 18.92
N PRO A 149 1.81 6.60 19.47
CA PRO A 149 1.41 6.36 20.85
C PRO A 149 2.18 7.25 21.82
N LYS A 150 1.44 7.95 22.70
CA LYS A 150 2.00 8.77 23.80
C LYS A 150 2.88 9.94 23.34
N GLN A 151 2.79 10.36 22.08
CA GLN A 151 3.48 11.54 21.56
C GLN A 151 2.48 12.52 20.96
N PRO A 152 2.76 13.84 21.00
CA PRO A 152 1.95 14.82 20.29
C PRO A 152 1.98 14.54 18.78
N THR A 153 0.82 14.67 18.13
CA THR A 153 0.73 14.64 16.68
C THR A 153 1.59 15.75 16.08
N ALA A 154 2.39 15.42 15.07
CA ALA A 154 3.24 16.37 14.37
C ALA A 154 3.20 16.14 12.86
N PRO A 155 3.35 17.19 12.03
CA PRO A 155 3.37 17.03 10.58
C PRO A 155 4.65 16.31 10.12
N LEU A 156 4.65 15.71 8.92
CA LEU A 156 5.83 15.06 8.36
C LEU A 156 7.05 15.99 8.32
N SER A 157 6.85 17.28 8.06
CA SER A 157 7.91 18.30 8.10
C SER A 157 8.67 18.40 9.44
N HIS A 158 8.07 17.97 10.56
CA HIS A 158 8.77 17.83 11.83
C HIS A 158 9.78 16.66 11.81
N TYR A 159 9.39 15.54 11.20
CA TYR A 159 10.21 14.32 11.13
C TYR A 159 11.21 14.35 9.97
N LEU A 160 10.97 15.17 8.95
CA LEU A 160 11.80 15.33 7.76
C LEU A 160 12.10 16.83 7.51
N PRO A 161 12.94 17.46 8.35
CA PRO A 161 13.35 18.85 8.15
C PRO A 161 14.27 18.96 6.92
N TYR A 162 14.18 20.07 6.18
CA TYR A 162 14.97 20.34 4.97
C TYR A 162 14.87 19.20 3.93
N ALA A 163 13.66 18.65 3.78
CA ALA A 163 13.38 17.48 2.95
C ALA A 163 13.79 17.69 1.49
N PHE A 164 14.42 16.67 0.92
CA PHE A 164 14.53 16.49 -0.53
C PHE A 164 13.25 15.82 -1.06
N GLY A 165 12.74 16.24 -2.22
CA GLY A 165 11.53 15.66 -2.79
C GLY A 165 11.25 16.08 -4.23
N PRO A 166 10.01 15.86 -4.72
CA PRO A 166 9.62 16.10 -6.11
C PRO A 166 9.98 17.50 -6.63
N LYS A 167 9.86 18.52 -5.78
CA LYS A 167 10.16 19.92 -6.12
C LYS A 167 11.62 20.14 -6.52
N ASP A 168 12.56 19.45 -5.89
CA ASP A 168 13.99 19.56 -6.19
C ASP A 168 14.34 18.98 -7.57
N LEU A 169 13.49 18.09 -8.09
CA LEU A 169 13.59 17.49 -9.42
C LEU A 169 12.63 18.13 -10.45
N ASN A 170 12.02 19.27 -10.10
CA ASN A 170 11.02 19.98 -10.93
C ASN A 170 9.78 19.13 -11.30
N VAL A 171 9.43 18.14 -10.47
CA VAL A 171 8.18 17.40 -10.61
C VAL A 171 7.06 18.16 -9.90
N THR A 172 6.02 18.51 -10.66
CA THR A 172 4.90 19.33 -10.17
C THR A 172 3.66 18.51 -9.84
N THR A 173 3.59 17.26 -10.28
CA THR A 173 2.48 16.37 -9.97
C THR A 173 2.90 15.31 -8.95
N PRO A 174 2.38 15.37 -7.73
CA PRO A 174 2.70 14.40 -6.68
C PRO A 174 1.88 13.11 -6.82
N LEU A 175 2.33 12.05 -6.14
CA LEU A 175 1.60 10.80 -5.99
C LEU A 175 0.24 11.03 -5.29
N LEU A 176 -0.79 10.24 -5.62
CA LEU A 176 -2.23 10.42 -5.32
C LEU A 176 -2.98 11.45 -6.18
N SER A 177 -2.28 12.23 -7.01
CA SER A 177 -2.95 13.04 -8.02
C SER A 177 -3.61 12.15 -9.08
N LYS A 178 -4.79 12.54 -9.57
CA LYS A 178 -5.40 11.86 -10.72
C LYS A 178 -4.54 12.09 -11.96
N GLN A 179 -3.81 11.06 -12.37
CA GLN A 179 -3.02 11.03 -13.59
C GLN A 179 -3.23 9.70 -14.29
N GLN A 180 -3.24 9.75 -15.61
CA GLN A 180 -3.27 8.57 -16.46
C GLN A 180 -2.35 8.83 -17.65
N VAL A 181 -1.54 7.84 -18.00
CA VAL A 181 -0.80 7.81 -19.25
C VAL A 181 -1.54 6.96 -20.28
N ASN A 182 -1.43 7.32 -21.55
CA ASN A 182 -2.06 6.57 -22.63
C ASN A 182 -1.17 5.38 -23.00
N LEU A 183 -1.51 4.20 -22.49
CA LEU A 183 -0.96 2.92 -22.93
C LEU A 183 -2.07 2.18 -23.67
N ALA A 184 -1.75 1.64 -24.85
CA ALA A 184 -2.71 0.89 -25.65
C ALA A 184 -2.17 -0.49 -26.00
N LEU A 185 -2.97 -1.51 -25.69
CA LEU A 185 -2.73 -2.88 -26.05
C LEU A 185 -4.08 -3.54 -26.30
N GLU A 186 -4.30 -4.03 -27.52
CA GLU A 186 -5.48 -4.85 -27.82
C GLU A 186 -5.28 -6.25 -27.23
N SER A 187 -6.13 -6.64 -26.28
CA SER A 187 -6.14 -7.97 -25.69
C SER A 187 -7.56 -8.38 -25.32
N SER A 188 -7.87 -9.67 -25.44
CA SER A 188 -9.10 -10.26 -24.92
C SER A 188 -8.93 -10.92 -23.55
N ASP A 189 -7.71 -10.91 -23.01
CA ASP A 189 -7.38 -11.49 -21.71
C ASP A 189 -7.71 -10.49 -20.58
N PRO A 190 -8.65 -10.79 -19.67
CA PRO A 190 -9.03 -9.90 -18.58
C PRO A 190 -7.87 -9.44 -17.71
N MET A 191 -6.89 -10.32 -17.44
CA MET A 191 -5.73 -10.01 -16.60
C MET A 191 -4.80 -9.01 -17.28
N VAL A 192 -4.66 -9.09 -18.61
CA VAL A 192 -3.88 -8.16 -19.42
C VAL A 192 -4.55 -6.79 -19.47
N ILE A 193 -5.88 -6.76 -19.62
CA ILE A 193 -6.66 -5.51 -19.59
C ILE A 193 -6.52 -4.85 -18.21
N GLU A 194 -6.67 -5.60 -17.12
CA GLU A 194 -6.48 -5.09 -15.75
C GLU A 194 -5.05 -4.56 -15.55
N ALA A 195 -4.02 -5.29 -16.02
CA ALA A 195 -2.64 -4.84 -15.92
C ALA A 195 -2.40 -3.54 -16.72
N LEU A 196 -3.01 -3.40 -17.90
CA LEU A 196 -2.93 -2.19 -18.71
C LEU A 196 -3.57 -0.97 -18.01
N ASP A 197 -4.77 -1.15 -17.45
CA ASP A 197 -5.46 -0.11 -16.68
C ASP A 197 -4.63 0.33 -15.47
N HIS A 198 -4.06 -0.64 -14.76
CA HIS A 198 -3.23 -0.36 -13.59
C HIS A 198 -1.89 0.29 -13.96
N ALA A 199 -1.23 -0.15 -15.03
CA ALA A 199 0.01 0.46 -15.50
C ALA A 199 -0.22 1.90 -15.98
N SER A 200 -1.36 2.15 -16.63
CA SER A 200 -1.76 3.48 -17.10
C SER A 200 -1.96 4.48 -15.95
N LEU A 201 -2.30 3.98 -14.76
CA LEU A 201 -2.50 4.77 -13.54
C LEU A 201 -1.28 4.76 -12.61
N SER A 202 -0.14 4.18 -13.03
CA SER A 202 1.09 4.15 -12.24
C SER A 202 1.77 5.52 -12.16
N TYR A 203 2.59 5.72 -11.12
CA TYR A 203 3.32 6.97 -10.88
C TYR A 203 4.81 6.76 -11.16
N ALA A 204 5.28 7.24 -12.32
CA ALA A 204 6.68 7.10 -12.73
C ALA A 204 7.25 8.36 -13.40
N PRO A 205 7.22 9.54 -12.74
CA PRO A 205 7.63 10.79 -13.38
C PRO A 205 9.13 10.86 -13.70
N TYR A 206 9.99 10.06 -13.04
CA TYR A 206 11.44 10.14 -13.15
C TYR A 206 12.00 9.23 -14.25
N SER A 207 11.64 7.95 -14.21
CA SER A 207 12.12 6.97 -15.20
C SER A 207 11.20 6.82 -16.41
N LYS A 208 9.92 7.21 -16.30
CA LYS A 208 8.86 6.95 -17.30
C LYS A 208 8.50 5.46 -17.47
N SER A 209 8.98 4.60 -16.57
CA SER A 209 8.74 3.16 -16.59
C SER A 209 7.38 2.85 -15.95
N HIS A 210 6.31 3.30 -16.60
CA HIS A 210 4.94 3.03 -16.15
C HIS A 210 4.66 1.54 -16.20
N CYS A 211 4.29 0.94 -15.08
CA CYS A 211 4.07 -0.49 -15.01
C CYS A 211 3.16 -0.91 -13.85
N ALA A 212 2.62 -2.12 -13.97
CA ALA A 212 1.82 -2.77 -12.94
C ALA A 212 2.01 -4.29 -12.98
N VAL A 213 1.78 -4.90 -11.81
CA VAL A 213 1.69 -6.35 -11.65
C VAL A 213 0.26 -6.70 -11.30
N VAL A 214 -0.24 -7.77 -11.91
CA VAL A 214 -1.48 -8.46 -11.50
C VAL A 214 -1.11 -9.89 -11.14
N LEU A 215 -1.68 -10.38 -10.04
CA LEU A 215 -1.58 -11.76 -9.57
C LEU A 215 -2.97 -12.37 -9.63
N GLU A 216 -3.12 -13.53 -10.25
CA GLU A 216 -4.38 -14.27 -10.30
C GLU A 216 -4.24 -15.54 -9.46
N THR A 217 -5.25 -15.78 -8.63
CA THR A 217 -5.34 -16.96 -7.76
C THR A 217 -6.16 -18.08 -8.38
N ALA A 218 -6.09 -19.29 -7.82
CA ALA A 218 -6.72 -20.48 -8.41
C ALA A 218 -8.26 -20.40 -8.56
N ASP A 219 -8.93 -19.59 -7.73
CA ASP A 219 -10.37 -19.29 -7.79
C ASP A 219 -10.71 -18.12 -8.74
N GLY A 220 -9.71 -17.53 -9.41
CA GLY A 220 -9.87 -16.44 -10.37
C GLY A 220 -9.87 -15.04 -9.75
N ALA A 221 -9.63 -14.90 -8.44
CA ALA A 221 -9.49 -13.57 -7.84
C ALA A 221 -8.15 -12.93 -8.22
N THR A 222 -8.18 -11.64 -8.56
CA THR A 222 -7.00 -10.86 -8.94
C THR A 222 -6.55 -9.89 -7.85
N PHE A 223 -5.23 -9.71 -7.72
CA PHE A 223 -4.60 -8.78 -6.80
C PHE A 223 -3.53 -7.99 -7.53
N CYS A 224 -3.64 -6.66 -7.48
CA CYS A 224 -2.85 -5.78 -8.30
C CYS A 224 -1.92 -4.88 -7.48
N GLY A 225 -0.86 -4.44 -8.13
CA GLY A 225 0.09 -3.46 -7.62
C GLY A 225 0.59 -2.57 -8.75
N ARG A 226 0.59 -1.26 -8.52
CA ARG A 226 1.06 -0.26 -9.48
C ARG A 226 2.40 0.29 -9.02
N TYR A 227 3.26 0.64 -9.95
CA TYR A 227 4.51 1.27 -9.59
C TYR A 227 4.28 2.68 -9.04
N ALA A 228 4.90 2.98 -7.89
CA ALA A 228 4.94 4.32 -7.33
C ALA A 228 6.40 4.72 -7.08
N GLU A 229 6.96 5.45 -8.04
CA GLU A 229 8.29 6.02 -7.92
C GLU A 229 8.40 7.03 -6.79
N ASN A 230 9.64 7.24 -6.34
CA ASN A 230 9.99 8.26 -5.37
C ASN A 230 11.15 9.13 -5.87
N ALA A 231 11.15 10.42 -5.52
CA ALA A 231 12.22 11.35 -5.87
C ALA A 231 13.61 10.86 -5.42
N ALA A 232 13.69 10.18 -4.28
CA ALA A 232 14.93 9.62 -3.74
C ALA A 232 15.26 8.21 -4.28
N PHE A 233 14.52 7.74 -5.28
CA PHE A 233 14.64 6.48 -6.01
C PHE A 233 14.45 5.22 -5.15
N ASN A 234 15.32 4.97 -4.17
CA ASN A 234 15.26 3.77 -3.33
C ASN A 234 13.92 3.57 -2.60
N PRO A 235 13.21 4.63 -2.15
CA PRO A 235 11.89 4.46 -1.53
C PRO A 235 10.73 4.13 -2.47
N SER A 236 11.00 3.98 -3.78
CA SER A 236 9.97 3.63 -4.76
C SER A 236 9.28 2.32 -4.36
N MET A 237 7.95 2.33 -4.36
CA MET A 237 7.15 1.15 -4.09
C MET A 237 6.99 0.34 -5.37
N MET A 238 7.60 -0.84 -5.39
CA MET A 238 7.62 -1.73 -6.55
C MET A 238 6.24 -2.40 -6.76
N PRO A 239 5.83 -2.66 -8.01
CA PRO A 239 4.49 -3.18 -8.32
C PRO A 239 4.26 -4.60 -7.79
N MET A 240 5.26 -5.50 -7.86
CA MET A 240 5.15 -6.85 -7.30
C MET A 240 4.93 -6.82 -5.78
N GLN A 241 5.73 -6.02 -5.06
CA GLN A 241 5.59 -5.80 -3.62
C GLN A 241 4.20 -5.29 -3.25
N MET A 242 3.65 -4.37 -4.04
CA MET A 242 2.31 -3.83 -3.81
C MET A 242 1.24 -4.90 -4.05
N ALA A 243 1.36 -5.71 -5.10
CA ALA A 243 0.43 -6.80 -5.39
C ALA A 243 0.44 -7.88 -4.29
N LEU A 244 1.63 -8.28 -3.82
CA LEU A 244 1.79 -9.20 -2.68
C LEU A 244 1.19 -8.63 -1.40
N SER A 245 1.34 -7.32 -1.16
CA SER A 245 0.72 -6.64 -0.02
C SER A 245 -0.80 -6.63 -0.11
N THR A 246 -1.35 -6.35 -1.30
CA THR A 246 -2.79 -6.43 -1.55
C THR A 246 -3.33 -7.84 -1.32
N LEU A 247 -2.63 -8.88 -1.77
CA LEU A 247 -3.01 -10.29 -1.60
C LEU A 247 -3.09 -10.67 -0.11
N LEU A 248 -2.03 -10.41 0.67
CA LEU A 248 -1.99 -10.75 2.10
C LEU A 248 -3.05 -9.99 2.92
N ARG A 249 -3.32 -8.73 2.54
CA ARG A 249 -4.35 -7.92 3.20
C ARG A 249 -5.74 -8.53 3.04
N HIS A 250 -6.04 -9.16 1.91
CA HIS A 250 -7.26 -9.95 1.67
C HIS A 250 -7.24 -11.36 2.32
N ASN A 251 -6.29 -11.61 3.23
CA ASN A 251 -6.15 -12.88 3.95
C ASN A 251 -5.93 -14.08 3.01
N ARG A 252 -5.26 -13.85 1.88
CA ARG A 252 -4.86 -14.91 0.93
C ARG A 252 -3.40 -15.29 1.17
N SER A 253 -3.04 -16.51 0.81
CA SER A 253 -1.68 -17.04 0.86
C SER A 253 -0.98 -16.87 -0.49
N PHE A 254 0.33 -16.62 -0.46
CA PHE A 254 1.15 -16.62 -1.70
C PHE A 254 1.07 -17.94 -2.48
N SER A 255 0.83 -19.06 -1.79
CA SER A 255 0.67 -20.37 -2.42
C SER A 255 -0.56 -20.49 -3.33
N GLU A 256 -1.51 -19.55 -3.22
CA GLU A 256 -2.71 -19.52 -4.05
C GLU A 256 -2.48 -18.85 -5.41
N ILE A 257 -1.34 -18.15 -5.59
CA ILE A 257 -0.97 -17.52 -6.86
C ILE A 257 -0.80 -18.62 -7.91
N LYS A 258 -1.54 -18.49 -9.01
CA LYS A 258 -1.52 -19.41 -10.14
C LYS A 258 -0.92 -18.78 -11.40
N ARG A 259 -1.08 -17.47 -11.54
CA ARG A 259 -0.58 -16.70 -12.68
C ARG A 259 -0.12 -15.32 -12.21
N ALA A 260 0.96 -14.82 -12.77
CA ALA A 260 1.51 -13.51 -12.48
C ALA A 260 1.87 -12.80 -13.79
N LEU A 261 1.45 -11.55 -13.91
CA LEU A 261 1.69 -10.73 -15.10
C LEU A 261 2.31 -9.39 -14.67
N LEU A 262 3.45 -9.05 -15.26
CA LEU A 262 4.01 -7.70 -15.27
C LEU A 262 3.73 -7.07 -16.65
N LEU A 263 3.11 -5.89 -16.65
CA LEU A 263 3.01 -5.03 -17.82
C LEU A 263 3.84 -3.77 -17.58
N GLU A 264 4.79 -3.45 -18.46
CA GLU A 264 5.62 -2.25 -18.38
C GLU A 264 5.72 -1.46 -19.70
N SER A 265 5.96 -0.16 -19.58
CA SER A 265 6.11 0.76 -20.71
C SER A 265 7.46 0.61 -21.41
N ALA A 266 7.44 0.59 -22.75
CA ALA A 266 8.64 0.58 -23.58
C ALA A 266 9.49 1.87 -23.47
N ASP A 267 8.89 2.98 -23.04
CA ASP A 267 9.57 4.28 -22.86
C ASP A 267 10.34 4.39 -21.53
N GLY A 268 10.24 3.35 -20.68
CA GLY A 268 10.90 3.31 -19.39
C GLY A 268 12.43 3.33 -19.48
N LYS A 269 13.07 4.12 -18.61
CA LYS A 269 14.54 4.12 -18.43
C LYS A 269 15.04 2.94 -17.58
N ILE A 270 14.14 2.23 -16.91
CA ILE A 270 14.42 1.04 -16.11
C ILE A 270 13.42 -0.06 -16.48
N SER A 271 13.74 -1.30 -16.15
CA SER A 271 12.80 -2.43 -16.20
C SER A 271 12.67 -3.01 -14.80
N LEU A 272 11.45 -3.41 -14.44
CA LEU A 272 11.15 -4.00 -13.14
C LEU A 272 10.95 -5.51 -13.21
N VAL A 273 11.22 -6.12 -14.36
CA VAL A 273 11.08 -7.57 -14.57
C VAL A 273 11.97 -8.38 -13.62
N GLY A 274 13.25 -8.02 -13.47
CA GLY A 274 14.18 -8.77 -12.62
C GLY A 274 13.76 -8.76 -11.16
N ALA A 275 13.52 -7.57 -10.60
CA ALA A 275 13.06 -7.42 -9.22
C ALA A 275 11.69 -8.08 -8.98
N SER A 276 10.81 -8.09 -9.98
CA SER A 276 9.51 -8.77 -9.88
C SER A 276 9.66 -10.29 -9.89
N MET A 277 10.55 -10.83 -10.72
CA MET A 277 10.87 -12.26 -10.76
C MET A 277 11.48 -12.74 -9.45
N ASP A 278 12.48 -12.02 -8.92
CA ASP A 278 13.15 -12.37 -7.67
C ASP A 278 12.13 -12.46 -6.52
N ALA A 279 11.30 -11.42 -6.36
CA ALA A 279 10.26 -11.39 -5.34
C ALA A 279 9.18 -12.47 -5.54
N LEU A 280 8.78 -12.78 -6.78
CA LEU A 280 7.80 -13.82 -7.07
C LEU A 280 8.34 -15.21 -6.75
N HIS A 281 9.57 -15.52 -7.17
CA HIS A 281 10.20 -16.82 -6.94
C HIS A 281 10.40 -17.12 -5.44
N ALA A 282 10.57 -16.09 -4.62
CA ALA A 282 10.67 -16.24 -3.17
C ALA A 282 9.38 -16.76 -2.52
N VAL A 283 8.22 -16.56 -3.17
CA VAL A 283 6.91 -16.80 -2.55
C VAL A 283 6.01 -17.77 -3.32
N ALA A 284 6.21 -17.93 -4.62
CA ALA A 284 5.37 -18.77 -5.47
C ALA A 284 6.17 -19.42 -6.62
N PRO A 285 5.93 -20.71 -6.92
CA PRO A 285 6.56 -21.40 -8.05
C PRO A 285 5.80 -21.13 -9.36
N VAL A 286 5.65 -19.86 -9.73
CA VAL A 286 4.91 -19.41 -10.91
C VAL A 286 5.84 -18.58 -11.81
N GLU A 287 5.77 -18.78 -13.12
CA GLU A 287 6.51 -17.96 -14.08
C GLU A 287 5.86 -16.57 -14.20
N LEU A 288 6.70 -15.52 -14.27
CA LEU A 288 6.24 -14.17 -14.52
C LEU A 288 6.01 -13.98 -16.02
N GLU A 289 4.75 -13.79 -16.42
CA GLU A 289 4.44 -13.26 -17.75
C GLU A 289 4.87 -11.80 -17.82
N HIS A 290 5.50 -11.41 -18.92
CA HIS A 290 6.02 -10.06 -19.10
C HIS A 290 5.56 -9.50 -20.44
N ILE A 291 4.82 -8.38 -20.39
CA ILE A 291 4.32 -7.66 -21.55
C ILE A 291 4.90 -6.25 -21.55
N VAL A 292 5.47 -5.84 -22.69
CA VAL A 292 5.96 -4.48 -22.90
C VAL A 292 5.01 -3.76 -23.86
N VAL A 293 4.57 -2.56 -23.48
CA VAL A 293 3.61 -1.75 -24.26
C VAL A 293 4.21 -0.40 -24.61
N SER A 294 4.05 0.04 -25.85
CA SER A 294 4.45 1.38 -26.27
C SER A 294 3.38 2.41 -25.87
N PRO A 295 3.77 3.56 -25.31
CA PRO A 295 2.82 4.66 -25.11
C PRO A 295 2.24 5.16 -26.43
N GLU A 296 0.98 5.56 -26.42
CA GLU A 296 0.41 6.26 -27.57
C GLU A 296 0.92 7.71 -27.61
N PRO A 297 1.25 8.26 -28.80
CA PRO A 297 1.54 9.67 -28.92
C PRO A 297 0.32 10.50 -28.49
N ASN A 298 0.55 11.48 -27.61
CA ASN A 298 -0.45 12.46 -27.19
C ASN A 298 -0.98 13.31 -28.35
#